data_AF-A0A382DL35-F1
#
_entry.id   AF-A0A382DL35-F1
#
_cell.length_a   1.000
_cell.length_b   1.000
_cell.length_c   1.000
_cell.angle_alpha   90.00
_cell.angle_beta   90.00
_cell.angle_gamma   90.00
#
_symmetry.space_group_name_H-M   'P 1'
#
loop_
_entity.id
_entity.type
_entity.pdbx_description
1 polymer ?
#
loop_
_entity_poly.entity_id
_entity_poly.type
_entity_poly.pdbx_seq_one_letter_code
_entity_poly.pdbx_strand_id
1 'polypeptide(L)'
;MKHKLIFTLAMAMASSNFCFAANDYAVVVSKATHADKDWKPVVTALVKKHGAKVIEFEGNVTGTLGKLRGQFPRHTCFVATPKEATGDFVAAVHQLTRALDEDPFTDTFWGVLTGYNAANALAIAKHSNPLTVRKVASGTEIALECVTEGLWYDELVKNKFVRKKVGSKAEQLRGPDDTTEAFAKVLADYEPDLFITSGHATEGGWQIGFRYRNGFLKSKGGQMFGVDTRRKRFEIKSTNPKVYLPIGNCLMGNINGPDAMALAWMNDVSVMQMIGYTKPTWFGYQGWGLLDYYVEQPGRYTMNEAFFANHHALIHRLSDSATPARDKQGLQFDRDVVAFYGDPKWAAKLAPGKLAYGQTLTREGNTFTLEITPNLGAKSFATVNNNGSQRGGRPFVAFLPQRITQAELLEGGDFSPVITDDFILIPRPAKCDPKRAYRVKFRADDLGL
;
A
#
# COMPACT_ATOMS: atom_id res chain seq x y z
N MET A 1 35.73 -7.12 48.49
CA MET A 1 36.01 -6.58 47.14
C MET A 1 35.15 -7.32 46.12
N LYS A 2 34.05 -6.73 45.67
CA LYS A 2 33.21 -7.23 44.57
C LYS A 2 32.88 -6.04 43.69
N HIS A 3 33.49 -5.97 42.51
CA HIS A 3 33.22 -4.93 41.52
C HIS A 3 31.85 -5.20 40.87
N LYS A 4 30.92 -4.25 41.03
CA LYS A 4 29.71 -4.16 40.21
C LYS A 4 30.04 -3.31 38.99
N LEU A 5 30.07 -3.95 37.83
CA LEU A 5 30.16 -3.32 36.53
C LEU A 5 28.76 -2.79 36.17
N ILE A 6 28.60 -1.47 36.14
CA ILE A 6 27.36 -0.82 35.67
C ILE A 6 27.52 -0.63 34.16
N PHE A 7 26.72 -1.37 33.39
CA PHE A 7 26.55 -1.12 31.95
C PHE A 7 25.62 0.08 31.79
N THR A 8 26.17 1.22 31.37
CA THR A 8 25.38 2.39 30.98
C THR A 8 24.95 2.21 29.53
N LEU A 9 23.67 1.86 29.33
CA LEU A 9 23.05 1.80 28.02
C LEU A 9 22.75 3.25 27.58
N ALA A 10 23.59 3.79 26.69
CA ALA A 10 23.34 5.08 26.05
C ALA A 10 22.23 4.92 25.01
N MET A 11 20.99 5.18 25.43
CA MET A 11 19.83 5.28 24.55
C MET A 11 19.87 6.67 23.89
N ALA A 12 20.40 6.73 22.67
CA ALA A 12 20.36 7.93 21.84
C ALA A 12 18.90 8.19 21.40
N MET A 13 18.18 8.99 22.18
CA MET A 13 16.91 9.58 21.74
C MET A 13 17.24 10.74 20.79
N ALA A 14 17.34 10.46 19.50
CA ALA A 14 17.24 11.49 18.48
C ALA A 14 15.77 11.89 18.35
N SER A 15 15.31 12.80 19.22
CA SER A 15 14.02 13.47 19.08
C SER A 15 14.16 14.55 18.00
N SER A 16 13.85 14.20 16.75
CA SER A 16 13.65 15.17 15.68
C SER A 16 12.26 15.79 15.85
N ASN A 17 12.21 16.99 16.44
CA ASN A 17 11.03 17.84 16.45
C ASN A 17 10.77 18.35 15.03
N PHE A 18 9.98 17.60 14.25
CA PHE A 18 9.48 18.09 12.96
C PHE A 18 8.26 18.98 13.18
N CYS A 19 8.38 20.25 12.82
CA CYS A 19 7.28 21.19 12.79
C CYS A 19 6.41 20.86 11.56
N PHE A 20 5.17 20.39 11.76
CA PHE A 20 4.25 20.12 10.66
C PHE A 20 3.81 21.44 10.03
N ALA A 21 4.20 21.68 8.77
CA ALA A 21 3.78 22.86 8.02
C ALA A 21 2.28 22.75 7.64
N ALA A 22 1.55 23.86 7.77
CA ALA A 22 0.10 23.99 7.53
C ALA A 22 -0.34 23.81 6.04
N ASN A 23 0.49 23.19 5.20
CA ASN A 23 0.25 22.96 3.76
C ASN A 23 0.42 21.50 3.32
N ASP A 24 0.78 20.58 4.23
CA ASP A 24 1.22 19.22 3.92
C ASP A 24 0.11 18.27 3.41
N TYR A 25 -1.17 18.65 3.59
CA TYR A 25 -2.32 17.82 3.23
C TYR A 25 -3.37 18.63 2.44
N ALA A 26 -3.81 18.10 1.31
CA ALA A 26 -4.92 18.64 0.52
C ALA A 26 -6.12 17.69 0.51
N VAL A 27 -7.33 18.24 0.59
CA VAL A 27 -8.57 17.51 0.32
C VAL A 27 -9.11 18.00 -1.02
N VAL A 28 -9.14 17.11 -2.01
CA VAL A 28 -9.72 17.38 -3.33
C VAL A 28 -11.12 16.78 -3.38
N VAL A 29 -12.12 17.57 -3.77
CA VAL A 29 -13.53 17.13 -3.78
C VAL A 29 -14.32 17.84 -4.89
N SER A 30 -15.31 17.18 -5.47
CA SER A 30 -16.20 17.85 -6.43
C SER A 30 -17.09 18.88 -5.71
N LYS A 31 -17.47 19.97 -6.37
CA LYS A 31 -18.43 20.94 -5.81
C LYS A 31 -19.74 20.27 -5.39
N ALA A 32 -20.21 19.31 -6.18
CA ALA A 32 -21.44 18.57 -5.90
C ALA A 32 -21.32 17.76 -4.59
N THR A 33 -20.23 17.02 -4.43
CA THR A 33 -19.98 16.21 -3.21
C THR A 33 -19.69 17.09 -1.99
N HIS A 34 -19.07 18.25 -2.17
CA HIS A 34 -18.85 19.18 -1.07
C HIS A 34 -20.14 19.90 -0.63
N ALA A 35 -21.08 20.13 -1.56
CA ALA A 35 -22.40 20.71 -1.27
C ALA A 35 -23.38 19.69 -0.68
N ASP A 36 -23.18 18.39 -0.91
CA ASP A 36 -23.99 17.33 -0.32
C ASP A 36 -23.87 17.31 1.21
N LYS A 37 -25.02 17.42 1.89
CA LYS A 37 -25.12 17.52 3.35
C LYS A 37 -24.54 16.31 4.10
N ASP A 38 -24.57 15.13 3.50
CA ASP A 38 -24.13 13.89 4.11
C ASP A 38 -22.63 13.67 3.88
N TRP A 39 -22.09 14.17 2.76
CA TRP A 39 -20.65 14.08 2.42
C TRP A 39 -19.80 15.24 2.94
N LYS A 40 -20.34 16.45 3.10
CA LYS A 40 -19.63 17.60 3.69
C LYS A 40 -18.97 17.30 5.06
N PRO A 41 -19.59 16.50 5.97
CA PRO A 41 -18.93 16.05 7.20
C PRO A 41 -17.64 15.26 6.98
N VAL A 42 -17.52 14.52 5.88
CA VAL A 42 -16.31 13.73 5.53
C VAL A 42 -15.14 14.67 5.26
N VAL A 43 -15.34 15.68 4.39
CA VAL A 43 -14.36 16.74 4.10
C VAL A 43 -14.01 17.49 5.38
N THR A 44 -15.01 17.87 6.18
CA THR A 44 -14.81 18.60 7.44
C THR A 44 -13.96 17.80 8.44
N ALA A 45 -14.17 16.48 8.51
CA ALA A 45 -13.40 15.61 9.38
C ALA A 45 -11.91 15.56 8.98
N LEU A 46 -11.62 15.44 7.68
CA LEU A 46 -10.24 15.46 7.18
C LEU A 46 -9.56 16.82 7.40
N VAL A 47 -10.26 17.92 7.12
CA VAL A 47 -9.76 19.28 7.37
C VAL A 47 -9.41 19.46 8.84
N LYS A 48 -10.31 19.07 9.75
CA LYS A 48 -10.07 19.15 11.19
C LYS A 48 -8.91 18.25 11.64
N LYS A 49 -8.82 17.03 11.10
CA LYS A 49 -7.81 16.04 11.49
C LYS A 49 -6.40 16.42 11.04
N HIS A 50 -6.26 16.95 9.83
CA HIS A 50 -4.96 17.16 9.18
C HIS A 50 -4.59 18.62 8.94
N GLY A 51 -5.45 19.57 9.32
CA GLY A 51 -5.26 21.00 9.00
C GLY A 51 -5.31 21.26 7.49
N ALA A 52 -6.08 20.46 6.75
CA ALA A 52 -6.02 20.41 5.30
C ALA A 52 -6.66 21.63 4.60
N LYS A 53 -6.14 21.97 3.42
CA LYS A 53 -6.79 22.89 2.48
C LYS A 53 -7.77 22.11 1.59
N VAL A 54 -8.95 22.69 1.35
CA VAL A 54 -9.95 22.12 0.44
C VAL A 54 -9.74 22.69 -0.96
N ILE A 55 -9.63 21.81 -1.95
CA ILE A 55 -9.54 22.12 -3.37
C ILE A 55 -10.77 21.55 -4.06
N GLU A 56 -11.68 22.44 -4.46
CA GLU A 56 -12.89 22.06 -5.19
C GLU A 56 -12.66 22.05 -6.70
N PHE A 57 -13.30 21.08 -7.37
CA PHE A 57 -13.40 21.01 -8.83
C PHE A 57 -14.84 20.83 -9.31
N GLU A 58 -15.04 21.13 -10.59
CA GLU A 58 -16.28 20.92 -11.32
C GLU A 58 -15.96 20.17 -12.61
N GLY A 59 -16.79 19.20 -12.99
CA GLY A 59 -16.48 18.31 -14.11
C GLY A 59 -15.35 17.33 -13.76
N ASN A 60 -14.16 17.53 -14.34
CA ASN A 60 -13.04 16.61 -14.21
C ASN A 60 -12.06 17.01 -13.08
N VAL A 61 -11.59 16.02 -12.32
CA VAL A 61 -10.60 16.20 -11.25
C VAL A 61 -9.29 16.82 -11.76
N THR A 62 -8.92 16.63 -13.02
CA THR A 62 -7.70 17.23 -13.62
C THR A 62 -7.73 18.76 -13.63
N GLY A 63 -8.93 19.38 -13.52
CA GLY A 63 -9.09 20.82 -13.35
C GLY A 63 -8.44 21.38 -12.07
N THR A 64 -8.01 20.53 -11.13
CA THR A 64 -7.29 20.95 -9.91
C THR A 64 -5.79 21.10 -10.08
N LEU A 65 -5.23 20.76 -11.25
CA LEU A 65 -3.78 20.73 -11.47
C LEU A 65 -3.08 22.01 -11.00
N GLY A 66 -3.53 23.19 -11.46
CA GLY A 66 -2.89 24.45 -11.08
C GLY A 66 -2.90 24.73 -9.56
N LYS A 67 -3.99 24.35 -8.87
CA LYS A 67 -4.10 24.52 -7.40
C LYS A 67 -3.21 23.52 -6.65
N LEU A 68 -3.13 22.28 -7.14
CA LEU A 68 -2.25 21.25 -6.57
C LEU A 68 -0.77 21.59 -6.79
N ARG A 69 -0.39 22.11 -7.97
CA ARG A 69 0.95 22.64 -8.23
C ARG A 69 1.30 23.80 -7.29
N GLY A 70 0.35 24.73 -7.10
CA GLY A 70 0.55 25.86 -6.19
C GLY A 70 0.68 25.48 -4.71
N GLN A 71 0.01 24.42 -4.25
CA GLN A 71 0.11 23.94 -2.87
C GLN A 71 1.26 22.92 -2.68
N PHE A 72 1.54 22.11 -3.71
CA PHE A 72 2.49 21.01 -3.75
C PHE A 72 2.47 20.07 -2.51
N PRO A 73 1.27 19.57 -2.11
CA PRO A 73 1.08 18.88 -0.84
C PRO A 73 1.77 17.52 -0.82
N ARG A 74 2.30 17.09 0.34
CA ARG A 74 2.85 15.73 0.49
C ARG A 74 1.77 14.66 0.44
N HIS A 75 0.57 14.97 0.93
CA HIS A 75 -0.57 14.07 0.91
C HIS A 75 -1.78 14.71 0.23
N THR A 76 -2.47 13.96 -0.62
CA THR A 76 -3.69 14.42 -1.29
C THR A 76 -4.82 13.39 -1.14
N CYS A 77 -5.87 13.74 -0.42
CA CYS A 77 -7.05 12.90 -0.29
C CYS A 77 -8.15 13.35 -1.24
N PHE A 78 -8.53 12.46 -2.15
CA PHE A 78 -9.63 12.67 -3.08
C PHE A 78 -10.92 12.14 -2.46
N VAL A 79 -11.79 13.02 -1.97
CA VAL A 79 -13.10 12.63 -1.43
C VAL A 79 -14.09 12.49 -2.58
N ALA A 80 -14.66 11.30 -2.73
CA ALA A 80 -15.56 10.97 -3.83
C ALA A 80 -16.70 10.06 -3.35
N THR A 81 -17.91 10.29 -3.84
CA THR A 81 -19.01 9.32 -3.65
C THR A 81 -18.72 8.01 -4.40
N PRO A 82 -19.38 6.88 -4.06
CA PRO A 82 -19.26 5.64 -4.83
C PRO A 82 -19.55 5.80 -6.32
N LYS A 83 -20.41 6.75 -6.68
CA LYS A 83 -20.74 7.01 -8.09
C LYS A 83 -19.62 7.76 -8.82
N GLU A 84 -18.83 8.56 -8.11
CA GLU A 84 -17.71 9.33 -8.67
C GLU A 84 -16.41 8.51 -8.71
N ALA A 85 -16.21 7.61 -7.74
CA ALA A 85 -15.00 6.79 -7.56
C ALA A 85 -14.84 5.65 -8.59
N THR A 86 -15.05 5.96 -9.87
CA THR A 86 -14.95 5.03 -11.00
C THR A 86 -13.49 4.71 -11.34
N GLY A 87 -13.25 3.66 -12.13
CA GLY A 87 -11.91 3.35 -12.64
C GLY A 87 -11.28 4.49 -13.46
N ASP A 88 -12.10 5.26 -14.20
CA ASP A 88 -11.60 6.37 -15.00
C ASP A 88 -11.23 7.58 -14.12
N PHE A 89 -11.95 7.80 -13.02
CA PHE A 89 -11.56 8.76 -11.99
C PHE A 89 -10.20 8.39 -11.37
N VAL A 90 -9.99 7.11 -11.04
CA VAL A 90 -8.72 6.61 -10.51
C VAL A 90 -7.57 6.82 -11.51
N ALA A 91 -7.79 6.53 -12.80
CA ALA A 91 -6.80 6.78 -13.83
C ALA A 91 -6.47 8.28 -13.98
N ALA A 92 -7.48 9.14 -13.89
CA ALA A 92 -7.29 10.60 -13.91
C ALA A 92 -6.50 11.09 -12.69
N VAL A 93 -6.74 10.54 -11.50
CA VAL A 93 -5.95 10.84 -10.29
C VAL A 93 -4.49 10.45 -10.49
N HIS A 94 -4.21 9.23 -10.96
CA HIS A 94 -2.85 8.77 -11.27
C HIS A 94 -2.10 9.72 -12.21
N GLN A 95 -2.75 10.14 -13.29
CA GLN A 95 -2.15 11.04 -14.28
C GLN A 95 -1.94 12.45 -13.71
N LEU A 96 -2.92 12.96 -12.97
CA LEU A 96 -2.87 14.26 -12.32
C LEU A 96 -1.71 14.36 -11.32
N THR A 97 -1.52 13.34 -10.48
CA THR A 97 -0.52 13.36 -9.41
C THR A 97 0.91 13.10 -9.86
N ARG A 98 1.13 12.76 -11.14
CA ARG A 98 2.46 12.70 -11.78
C ARG A 98 2.74 13.88 -12.71
N ALA A 99 1.91 14.91 -12.61
CA ALA A 99 2.03 16.11 -13.41
C ALA A 99 2.19 17.33 -12.51
N LEU A 100 2.43 17.17 -11.21
CA LEU A 100 2.56 18.35 -10.33
C LEU A 100 3.92 19.02 -10.57
N ASP A 101 4.94 18.26 -10.96
CA ASP A 101 6.14 18.80 -11.60
C ASP A 101 6.44 18.16 -12.97
N GLU A 102 7.70 18.21 -13.41
CA GLU A 102 8.15 17.79 -14.74
C GLU A 102 8.68 16.35 -14.77
N ASP A 103 8.98 15.76 -13.61
CA ASP A 103 9.48 14.40 -13.56
C ASP A 103 8.33 13.38 -13.70
N PRO A 104 8.61 12.11 -14.07
CA PRO A 104 7.55 11.16 -14.38
C PRO A 104 6.96 10.46 -13.15
N PHE A 105 7.43 10.79 -11.94
CA PHE A 105 7.05 10.11 -10.71
C PHE A 105 5.81 10.75 -10.09
N THR A 106 5.23 10.05 -9.10
CA THR A 106 4.07 10.59 -8.39
C THR A 106 4.55 11.53 -7.29
N ASP A 107 4.03 12.75 -7.30
CA ASP A 107 4.48 13.87 -6.45
C ASP A 107 3.81 13.92 -5.08
N THR A 108 2.74 13.15 -4.87
CA THR A 108 1.95 13.22 -3.63
C THR A 108 1.43 11.85 -3.23
N PHE A 109 1.49 11.56 -1.94
CA PHE A 109 0.87 10.38 -1.35
C PHE A 109 -0.64 10.54 -1.37
N TRP A 110 -1.28 9.92 -2.36
CA TRP A 110 -2.72 10.05 -2.57
C TRP A 110 -3.53 8.84 -2.14
N GLY A 111 -4.82 9.09 -1.90
CA GLY A 111 -5.84 8.07 -1.65
C GLY A 111 -7.23 8.61 -2.00
N VAL A 112 -8.12 7.74 -2.45
CA VAL A 112 -9.54 8.05 -2.67
C VAL A 112 -10.32 7.68 -1.41
N LEU A 113 -10.88 8.66 -0.71
CA LEU A 113 -11.73 8.40 0.44
C LEU A 113 -13.19 8.35 0.00
N THR A 114 -13.73 7.13 0.03
CA THR A 114 -15.12 6.80 -0.26
C THR A 114 -15.61 5.78 0.77
N GLY A 115 -16.81 5.24 0.58
CA GLY A 115 -17.41 4.20 1.41
C GLY A 115 -18.78 3.83 0.84
N TYR A 116 -19.40 2.74 1.31
CA TYR A 116 -20.72 2.31 0.79
C TYR A 116 -21.75 3.46 0.79
N ASN A 117 -21.69 4.30 1.82
CA ASN A 117 -22.41 5.57 1.92
C ASN A 117 -21.54 6.60 2.65
N ALA A 118 -22.05 7.83 2.78
CA ALA A 118 -21.34 8.91 3.44
C ALA A 118 -21.03 8.64 4.93
N ALA A 119 -21.89 7.90 5.63
CA ALA A 119 -21.65 7.54 7.04
C ALA A 119 -20.46 6.57 7.20
N ASN A 120 -20.34 5.59 6.31
CA ASN A 120 -19.18 4.70 6.26
C ASN A 120 -17.89 5.47 5.88
N ALA A 121 -17.95 6.34 4.86
CA ALA A 121 -16.82 7.21 4.50
C ALA A 121 -16.40 8.12 5.67
N LEU A 122 -17.37 8.68 6.41
CA LEU A 122 -17.11 9.51 7.59
C LEU A 122 -16.42 8.72 8.71
N ALA A 123 -16.79 7.45 8.90
CA ALA A 123 -16.14 6.58 9.87
C ALA A 123 -14.66 6.37 9.53
N ILE A 124 -14.34 6.14 8.25
CA ILE A 124 -12.96 6.03 7.74
C ILE A 124 -12.21 7.34 7.95
N ALA A 125 -12.80 8.49 7.58
CA ALA A 125 -12.16 9.80 7.73
C ALA A 125 -11.81 10.15 9.19
N LYS A 126 -12.71 9.83 10.12
CA LYS A 126 -12.52 10.06 11.56
C LYS A 126 -11.53 9.09 12.20
N HIS A 127 -11.32 7.92 11.61
CA HIS A 127 -10.45 6.90 12.18
C HIS A 127 -9.00 7.39 12.26
N SER A 128 -8.46 7.50 13.47
CA SER A 128 -7.15 8.14 13.71
C SER A 128 -6.14 7.22 14.39
N ASN A 129 -6.57 6.09 14.95
CA ASN A 129 -5.68 5.15 15.62
C ASN A 129 -4.79 4.45 14.58
N PRO A 130 -3.46 4.55 14.64
CA PRO A 130 -2.57 3.83 13.74
C PRO A 130 -2.80 2.32 13.85
N LEU A 131 -2.72 1.60 12.73
CA LEU A 131 -2.79 0.14 12.72
C LEU A 131 -1.38 -0.44 12.68
N THR A 132 -1.04 -1.23 13.71
CA THR A 132 0.10 -2.14 13.65
C THR A 132 -0.41 -3.53 13.28
N VAL A 133 -0.18 -3.96 12.04
CA VAL A 133 -0.62 -5.25 11.53
C VAL A 133 0.20 -6.37 12.17
N ARG A 134 -0.48 -7.22 12.97
CA ARG A 134 0.12 -8.38 13.64
C ARG A 134 -0.48 -9.69 13.15
N LYS A 135 -1.79 -9.70 12.87
CA LYS A 135 -2.54 -10.85 12.37
C LYS A 135 -2.79 -10.71 10.87
N VAL A 136 -2.26 -11.64 10.08
CA VAL A 136 -2.41 -11.64 8.62
C VAL A 136 -3.16 -12.89 8.16
N ALA A 137 -4.20 -12.71 7.35
CA ALA A 137 -4.88 -13.82 6.68
C ALA A 137 -4.81 -13.66 5.17
N SER A 138 -4.68 -14.77 4.43
CA SER A 138 -4.58 -14.70 2.97
C SER A 138 -5.28 -15.85 2.25
N GLY A 139 -5.84 -15.54 1.08
CA GLY A 139 -6.31 -16.49 0.07
C GLY A 139 -5.23 -16.99 -0.87
N THR A 140 -3.98 -16.54 -0.69
CA THR A 140 -2.82 -16.94 -1.50
C THR A 140 -1.58 -17.06 -0.64
N GLU A 141 -0.56 -17.76 -1.14
CA GLU A 141 0.70 -17.95 -0.41
C GLU A 141 1.43 -16.61 -0.20
N ILE A 142 1.87 -16.38 1.04
CA ILE A 142 2.68 -15.23 1.47
C ILE A 142 3.84 -15.69 2.36
N ALA A 143 4.86 -14.84 2.49
CA ALA A 143 6.01 -15.05 3.38
C ALA A 143 5.63 -14.90 4.87
N LEU A 144 5.11 -15.96 5.49
CA LEU A 144 4.70 -15.94 6.91
C LEU A 144 5.88 -15.70 7.87
N GLU A 145 7.12 -15.94 7.44
CA GLU A 145 8.32 -15.57 8.20
C GLU A 145 8.41 -14.07 8.48
N CYS A 146 7.82 -13.22 7.63
CA CYS A 146 7.83 -11.77 7.77
C CYS A 146 6.70 -11.20 8.66
N VAL A 147 5.67 -11.98 8.96
CA VAL A 147 4.51 -11.52 9.78
C VAL A 147 4.60 -12.02 11.22
N THR A 148 3.92 -11.37 12.18
CA THR A 148 3.93 -11.83 13.59
C THR A 148 3.12 -13.12 13.78
N GLU A 149 1.87 -13.11 13.32
CA GLU A 149 0.95 -14.22 13.29
C GLU A 149 0.25 -14.22 11.94
N GLY A 150 -0.01 -15.39 11.36
CA GLY A 150 -0.81 -15.42 10.15
C GLY A 150 -1.20 -16.79 9.68
N LEU A 151 -2.07 -16.81 8.67
CA LEU A 151 -2.57 -18.02 8.07
C LEU A 151 -2.93 -17.78 6.61
N TRP A 152 -2.85 -18.83 5.79
CA TRP A 152 -3.36 -18.76 4.43
C TRP A 152 -3.82 -20.11 3.91
N TYR A 153 -4.84 -20.07 3.05
CA TYR A 153 -5.30 -21.22 2.28
C TYR A 153 -4.78 -21.08 0.86
N ASP A 154 -4.24 -22.17 0.31
CA ASP A 154 -3.62 -22.17 -1.02
C ASP A 154 -4.70 -22.15 -2.11
N GLU A 155 -4.62 -21.18 -3.03
CA GLU A 155 -5.54 -21.08 -4.17
C GLU A 155 -5.20 -22.06 -5.30
N LEU A 156 -4.00 -22.64 -5.31
CA LEU A 156 -3.48 -23.52 -6.36
C LEU A 156 -3.53 -25.00 -5.96
N VAL A 157 -3.36 -25.31 -4.68
CA VAL A 157 -3.30 -26.67 -4.14
C VAL A 157 -4.47 -26.91 -3.17
N LYS A 158 -5.43 -27.75 -3.59
CA LYS A 158 -6.59 -28.09 -2.77
C LYS A 158 -6.17 -28.59 -1.38
N ASN A 159 -6.87 -28.14 -0.35
CA ASN A 159 -6.65 -28.45 1.07
C ASN A 159 -5.29 -28.02 1.66
N LYS A 160 -4.38 -27.38 0.91
CA LYS A 160 -3.16 -26.87 1.53
C LYS A 160 -3.50 -25.63 2.36
N PHE A 161 -3.21 -25.70 3.65
CA PHE A 161 -3.39 -24.64 4.62
C PHE A 161 -2.07 -24.43 5.34
N VAL A 162 -1.62 -23.20 5.54
CA VAL A 162 -0.41 -22.93 6.32
C VAL A 162 -0.73 -21.90 7.39
N ARG A 163 -0.23 -22.14 8.60
CA ARG A 163 -0.44 -21.26 9.75
C ARG A 163 0.86 -21.00 10.47
N LYS A 164 1.01 -19.78 10.99
CA LYS A 164 2.05 -19.38 11.92
C LYS A 164 1.40 -18.76 13.15
N LYS A 165 1.62 -19.37 14.31
CA LYS A 165 1.30 -18.77 15.61
C LYS A 165 2.43 -17.85 16.08
N VAL A 166 2.13 -16.94 16.98
CA VAL A 166 3.14 -16.05 17.60
C VAL A 166 4.29 -16.88 18.17
N GLY A 167 5.52 -16.47 17.88
CA GLY A 167 6.74 -17.15 18.36
C GLY A 167 7.01 -18.53 17.75
N SER A 168 6.17 -19.02 16.83
CA SER A 168 6.30 -20.33 16.21
C SER A 168 6.79 -20.25 14.77
N LYS A 169 7.31 -21.37 14.24
CA LYS A 169 7.52 -21.52 12.78
C LYS A 169 6.18 -21.73 12.09
N ALA A 170 6.12 -21.42 10.79
CA ALA A 170 4.97 -21.76 9.98
C ALA A 170 4.85 -23.29 9.83
N GLU A 171 3.64 -23.81 9.94
CA GLU A 171 3.28 -25.22 9.80
C GLU A 171 2.30 -25.40 8.64
N GLN A 172 2.54 -26.43 7.82
CA GLN A 172 1.57 -26.86 6.82
C GLN A 172 0.58 -27.84 7.46
N LEU A 173 -0.70 -27.56 7.25
CA LEU A 173 -1.86 -28.25 7.76
C LEU A 173 -2.80 -28.61 6.60
N ARG A 174 -3.86 -29.35 6.92
CA ARG A 174 -4.92 -29.68 5.96
C ARG A 174 -6.15 -28.80 6.19
N GLY A 175 -6.46 -27.95 5.22
CA GLY A 175 -7.69 -27.16 5.15
C GLY A 175 -8.89 -27.95 4.61
N PRO A 176 -10.10 -27.35 4.66
CA PRO A 176 -11.32 -27.97 4.13
C PRO A 176 -11.29 -28.07 2.60
N ASP A 177 -12.23 -28.84 2.05
CA ASP A 177 -12.45 -28.96 0.60
C ASP A 177 -12.98 -27.67 -0.02
N ASP A 178 -13.75 -26.93 0.75
CA ASP A 178 -14.30 -25.62 0.43
C ASP A 178 -13.94 -24.68 1.57
N THR A 179 -13.23 -23.59 1.26
CA THR A 179 -12.69 -22.67 2.26
C THR A 179 -13.62 -21.50 2.55
N THR A 180 -14.84 -21.49 1.99
CA THR A 180 -15.81 -20.39 2.20
C THR A 180 -16.15 -20.18 3.67
N GLU A 181 -16.58 -21.25 4.36
CA GLU A 181 -16.90 -21.16 5.79
C GLU A 181 -15.66 -20.81 6.62
N ALA A 182 -14.50 -21.36 6.23
CA ALA A 182 -13.24 -21.05 6.89
C ALA A 182 -12.89 -19.56 6.78
N PHE A 183 -13.02 -18.96 5.61
CA PHE A 183 -12.77 -17.53 5.43
C PHE A 183 -13.81 -16.64 6.11
N ALA A 184 -15.08 -17.05 6.13
CA ALA A 184 -16.10 -16.35 6.91
C ALA A 184 -15.71 -16.30 8.40
N LYS A 185 -15.27 -17.42 8.97
CA LYS A 185 -14.76 -17.50 10.36
C LYS A 185 -13.45 -16.76 10.56
N VAL A 186 -12.55 -16.75 9.57
CA VAL A 186 -11.32 -15.96 9.66
C VAL A 186 -11.65 -14.47 9.78
N LEU A 187 -12.59 -13.96 8.99
CA LEU A 187 -12.97 -12.54 9.06
C LEU A 187 -13.74 -12.20 10.35
N ALA A 188 -14.60 -13.10 10.82
CA ALA A 188 -15.44 -12.88 12.00
C ALA A 188 -14.71 -13.13 13.33
N ASP A 189 -13.91 -14.20 13.42
CA ASP A 189 -13.38 -14.70 14.70
C ASP A 189 -11.86 -14.49 14.82
N TYR A 190 -11.12 -14.67 13.74
CA TYR A 190 -9.66 -14.44 13.76
C TYR A 190 -9.32 -12.94 13.72
N GLU A 191 -10.20 -12.13 13.11
CA GLU A 191 -10.09 -10.68 13.01
C GLU A 191 -8.69 -10.25 12.54
N PRO A 192 -8.33 -10.54 11.27
CA PRO A 192 -7.03 -10.17 10.74
C PRO A 192 -6.91 -8.66 10.63
N ASP A 193 -5.71 -8.13 10.91
CA ASP A 193 -5.37 -6.72 10.68
C ASP A 193 -5.06 -6.47 9.20
N LEU A 194 -4.62 -7.51 8.48
CA LEU A 194 -4.39 -7.51 7.04
C LEU A 194 -5.01 -8.76 6.40
N PHE A 195 -5.85 -8.53 5.39
CA PHE A 195 -6.36 -9.59 4.54
C PHE A 195 -5.77 -9.47 3.13
N ILE A 196 -5.37 -10.59 2.53
CA ILE A 196 -4.72 -10.61 1.20
C ILE A 196 -5.43 -11.61 0.30
N THR A 197 -5.68 -11.25 -0.96
CA THR A 197 -6.30 -12.16 -1.93
C THR A 197 -5.69 -12.01 -3.31
N SER A 198 -5.80 -13.07 -4.10
CA SER A 198 -5.53 -13.10 -5.55
C SER A 198 -6.46 -14.09 -6.22
N GLY A 199 -6.31 -14.23 -7.54
CA GLY A 199 -7.12 -15.14 -8.34
C GLY A 199 -8.37 -14.50 -8.93
N HIS A 200 -9.34 -15.34 -9.32
CA HIS A 200 -10.49 -14.90 -10.09
C HIS A 200 -11.45 -14.03 -9.27
N ALA A 201 -11.80 -12.89 -9.84
CA ALA A 201 -12.66 -11.90 -9.21
C ALA A 201 -13.45 -11.12 -10.26
N THR A 202 -14.60 -10.62 -9.83
CA THR A 202 -15.46 -9.65 -10.51
C THR A 202 -15.72 -8.50 -9.54
N GLU A 203 -16.39 -7.45 -9.98
CA GLU A 203 -16.83 -6.39 -9.07
C GLU A 203 -17.70 -6.93 -7.94
N GLY A 204 -18.49 -7.98 -8.16
CA GLY A 204 -19.45 -8.51 -7.17
C GLY A 204 -18.97 -9.72 -6.36
N GLY A 205 -17.75 -10.23 -6.59
CA GLY A 205 -17.28 -11.40 -5.85
C GLY A 205 -15.88 -11.88 -6.18
N TRP A 206 -15.31 -12.63 -5.24
CA TRP A 206 -14.01 -13.31 -5.32
C TRP A 206 -14.22 -14.82 -5.25
N GLN A 207 -13.63 -15.54 -6.21
CA GLN A 207 -13.54 -17.01 -6.20
C GLN A 207 -12.30 -17.42 -5.43
N ILE A 208 -12.49 -18.20 -4.36
CA ILE A 208 -11.41 -18.46 -3.40
C ILE A 208 -10.36 -19.45 -3.95
N GLY A 209 -10.79 -20.44 -4.73
CA GLY A 209 -9.90 -21.43 -5.36
C GLY A 209 -9.60 -21.04 -6.81
N PHE A 210 -8.31 -20.95 -7.17
CA PHE A 210 -7.88 -20.63 -8.53
C PHE A 210 -7.80 -21.86 -9.42
N ARG A 211 -7.22 -22.97 -8.95
CA ARG A 211 -7.03 -24.21 -9.76
C ARG A 211 -8.02 -25.33 -9.44
N TYR A 212 -8.89 -25.14 -8.46
CA TYR A 212 -9.84 -26.16 -8.02
C TYR A 212 -11.19 -25.55 -7.67
N ARG A 213 -12.24 -26.36 -7.76
CA ARG A 213 -13.60 -25.96 -7.40
C ARG A 213 -13.64 -25.57 -5.92
N ASN A 214 -14.08 -24.35 -5.66
CA ASN A 214 -14.24 -23.78 -4.32
C ASN A 214 -15.41 -22.78 -4.35
N GLY A 215 -15.83 -22.28 -3.19
CA GLY A 215 -16.88 -21.28 -3.11
C GLY A 215 -16.36 -19.85 -3.31
N PHE A 216 -17.20 -18.89 -2.90
CA PHE A 216 -17.02 -17.47 -3.20
C PHE A 216 -17.25 -16.61 -1.96
N LEU A 217 -16.53 -15.49 -1.88
CA LEU A 217 -17.00 -14.33 -1.13
C LEU A 217 -17.70 -13.38 -2.11
N LYS A 218 -18.87 -12.85 -1.74
CA LYS A 218 -19.73 -12.05 -2.60
C LYS A 218 -20.20 -10.79 -1.91
N SER A 219 -20.53 -9.79 -2.72
CA SER A 219 -21.10 -8.53 -2.28
C SER A 219 -22.53 -8.33 -2.78
N LYS A 220 -23.37 -7.73 -1.93
CA LYS A 220 -24.69 -7.20 -2.32
C LYS A 220 -25.05 -6.01 -1.44
N GLY A 221 -25.29 -4.84 -2.03
CA GLY A 221 -25.73 -3.64 -1.32
C GLY A 221 -24.82 -3.27 -0.14
N GLY A 222 -23.50 -3.29 -0.35
CA GLY A 222 -22.51 -3.02 0.70
C GLY A 222 -22.37 -4.12 1.76
N GLN A 223 -23.06 -5.26 1.60
CA GLN A 223 -22.94 -6.40 2.51
C GLN A 223 -22.00 -7.47 1.96
N MET A 224 -21.31 -8.19 2.86
CA MET A 224 -20.41 -9.30 2.52
C MET A 224 -20.97 -10.65 2.98
N PHE A 225 -20.94 -11.66 2.10
CA PHE A 225 -21.33 -13.03 2.46
C PHE A 225 -20.55 -14.08 1.66
N GLY A 226 -20.37 -15.25 2.25
CA GLY A 226 -19.81 -16.44 1.60
C GLY A 226 -20.89 -17.31 0.97
N VAL A 227 -20.59 -17.96 -0.16
CA VAL A 227 -21.42 -19.03 -0.75
C VAL A 227 -20.55 -20.23 -1.11
N ASP A 228 -20.76 -21.37 -0.43
CA ASP A 228 -20.00 -22.60 -0.71
C ASP A 228 -20.45 -23.29 -2.01
N THR A 229 -19.70 -24.32 -2.39
CA THR A 229 -19.96 -25.18 -3.55
C THR A 229 -21.28 -25.96 -3.50
N ARG A 230 -21.95 -26.00 -2.34
CA ARG A 230 -23.30 -26.57 -2.11
C ARG A 230 -24.37 -25.48 -2.01
N ARG A 231 -24.03 -24.21 -2.31
CA ARG A 231 -24.90 -23.03 -2.22
C ARG A 231 -25.33 -22.67 -0.80
N LYS A 232 -24.65 -23.17 0.23
CA LYS A 232 -24.85 -22.69 1.60
C LYS A 232 -24.28 -21.29 1.73
N ARG A 233 -25.07 -20.37 2.30
CA ARG A 233 -24.70 -18.98 2.57
C ARG A 233 -24.12 -18.83 3.97
N PHE A 234 -23.09 -17.99 4.10
CA PHE A 234 -22.46 -17.62 5.37
C PHE A 234 -22.42 -16.10 5.46
N GLU A 235 -23.08 -15.50 6.46
CA GLU A 235 -22.94 -14.06 6.69
C GLU A 235 -21.53 -13.73 7.19
N ILE A 236 -21.00 -12.59 6.77
CA ILE A 236 -19.68 -12.13 7.17
C ILE A 236 -19.82 -10.72 7.71
N LYS A 237 -19.40 -10.54 8.96
CA LYS A 237 -19.29 -9.24 9.58
C LYS A 237 -18.01 -9.19 10.41
N SER A 238 -17.25 -8.12 10.26
CA SER A 238 -15.99 -7.92 10.96
C SER A 238 -15.85 -6.46 11.35
N THR A 239 -15.64 -6.21 12.63
CA THR A 239 -15.63 -4.85 13.20
C THR A 239 -14.24 -4.31 13.50
N ASN A 240 -13.20 -5.16 13.49
CA ASN A 240 -11.84 -4.70 13.72
C ASN A 240 -11.33 -3.84 12.55
N PRO A 241 -10.75 -2.65 12.77
CA PRO A 241 -10.09 -1.90 11.71
C PRO A 241 -9.00 -2.73 11.04
N LYS A 242 -8.98 -2.78 9.71
CA LYS A 242 -8.00 -3.58 8.95
C LYS A 242 -7.64 -2.96 7.61
N VAL A 243 -6.62 -3.53 6.98
CA VAL A 243 -6.24 -3.24 5.59
C VAL A 243 -6.48 -4.45 4.69
N TYR A 244 -6.75 -4.19 3.40
CA TYR A 244 -7.03 -5.23 2.43
C TYR A 244 -6.17 -5.10 1.16
N LEU A 245 -5.53 -6.20 0.76
CA LEU A 245 -4.68 -6.27 -0.43
C LEU A 245 -5.19 -7.34 -1.41
N PRO A 246 -6.12 -7.00 -2.32
CA PRO A 246 -6.47 -7.82 -3.48
C PRO A 246 -5.40 -7.76 -4.58
N ILE A 247 -4.17 -8.14 -4.24
CA ILE A 247 -2.94 -7.91 -5.03
C ILE A 247 -2.95 -8.52 -6.43
N GLY A 248 -3.73 -9.57 -6.63
CA GLY A 248 -3.82 -10.30 -7.90
C GLY A 248 -5.24 -10.53 -8.38
N ASN A 249 -6.22 -9.83 -7.82
CA ASN A 249 -7.61 -9.96 -8.22
C ASN A 249 -7.99 -8.93 -9.29
N CYS A 250 -8.75 -9.37 -10.29
CA CYS A 250 -9.41 -8.47 -11.23
C CYS A 250 -10.49 -7.66 -10.52
N LEU A 251 -10.66 -6.39 -10.92
CA LEU A 251 -11.87 -5.59 -10.65
C LEU A 251 -12.22 -5.33 -9.17
N MET A 252 -11.43 -5.78 -8.20
CA MET A 252 -11.67 -5.55 -6.77
C MET A 252 -11.60 -4.07 -6.36
N GLY A 253 -10.95 -3.24 -7.17
CA GLY A 253 -10.94 -1.80 -7.00
C GLY A 253 -11.97 -1.06 -7.86
N ASN A 254 -12.71 -1.74 -8.74
CA ASN A 254 -13.68 -1.10 -9.61
C ASN A 254 -15.03 -0.93 -8.89
N ILE A 255 -15.45 0.32 -8.65
CA ILE A 255 -16.77 0.62 -8.10
C ILE A 255 -17.72 0.93 -9.27
N ASN A 256 -18.45 -0.09 -9.70
CA ASN A 256 -19.44 0.02 -10.80
C ASN A 256 -20.90 0.09 -10.31
N GLY A 257 -21.11 0.07 -8.99
CA GLY A 257 -22.44 0.05 -8.38
C GLY A 257 -22.41 -0.33 -6.89
N PRO A 258 -23.57 -0.42 -6.24
CA PRO A 258 -23.68 -0.70 -4.80
C PRO A 258 -23.26 -2.12 -4.40
N ASP A 259 -23.16 -3.02 -5.38
CA ASP A 259 -22.74 -4.42 -5.18
C ASP A 259 -21.22 -4.61 -5.36
N ALA A 260 -20.45 -3.52 -5.52
CA ALA A 260 -19.01 -3.60 -5.66
C ALA A 260 -18.34 -4.10 -4.36
N MET A 261 -17.43 -5.05 -4.49
CA MET A 261 -16.70 -5.68 -3.39
C MET A 261 -15.91 -4.67 -2.56
N ALA A 262 -15.33 -3.63 -3.18
CA ALA A 262 -14.67 -2.55 -2.47
C ALA A 262 -15.59 -1.92 -1.40
N LEU A 263 -16.87 -1.69 -1.73
CA LEU A 263 -17.83 -1.09 -0.80
C LEU A 263 -18.19 -2.05 0.33
N ALA A 264 -18.35 -3.35 0.06
CA ALA A 264 -18.63 -4.33 1.11
C ALA A 264 -17.44 -4.57 2.05
N TRP A 265 -16.21 -4.55 1.52
CA TRP A 265 -15.00 -4.60 2.33
C TRP A 265 -14.90 -3.39 3.28
N MET A 266 -15.18 -2.18 2.79
CA MET A 266 -15.18 -0.97 3.62
C MET A 266 -16.31 -0.94 4.66
N ASN A 267 -17.48 -1.47 4.30
CA ASN A 267 -18.69 -1.38 5.12
C ASN A 267 -18.81 -2.53 6.14
N ASP A 268 -19.00 -3.77 5.68
CA ASP A 268 -19.29 -4.91 6.57
C ASP A 268 -18.04 -5.53 7.19
N VAL A 269 -16.88 -5.26 6.60
CA VAL A 269 -15.61 -5.89 7.00
C VAL A 269 -14.60 -4.87 7.56
N SER A 270 -15.01 -3.62 7.76
CA SER A 270 -14.23 -2.56 8.42
C SER A 270 -12.82 -2.32 7.84
N VAL A 271 -12.69 -2.43 6.52
CA VAL A 271 -11.46 -2.06 5.81
C VAL A 271 -11.31 -0.54 5.78
N MET A 272 -10.21 -0.06 6.33
CA MET A 272 -9.89 1.37 6.44
C MET A 272 -8.99 1.86 5.30
N GLN A 273 -8.15 0.97 4.75
CA GLN A 273 -7.40 1.18 3.52
C GLN A 273 -7.37 -0.09 2.68
N MET A 274 -7.47 0.07 1.36
CA MET A 274 -7.27 -1.03 0.42
C MET A 274 -6.69 -0.55 -0.90
N ILE A 275 -6.04 -1.46 -1.62
CA ILE A 275 -5.79 -1.27 -3.04
C ILE A 275 -6.80 -2.06 -3.87
N GLY A 276 -6.83 -1.87 -5.18
CA GLY A 276 -7.47 -2.82 -6.08
C GLY A 276 -7.40 -2.43 -7.55
N TYR A 277 -7.29 -3.42 -8.43
CA TYR A 277 -7.38 -3.17 -9.86
C TYR A 277 -8.79 -2.73 -10.23
N THR A 278 -8.88 -1.65 -11.00
CA THR A 278 -10.12 -1.09 -11.55
C THR A 278 -10.47 -1.69 -12.92
N LYS A 279 -9.56 -2.47 -13.50
CA LYS A 279 -9.71 -3.20 -14.77
C LYS A 279 -9.32 -4.67 -14.58
N PRO A 280 -9.64 -5.58 -15.52
CA PRO A 280 -9.15 -6.96 -15.47
C PRO A 280 -7.61 -6.98 -15.57
N THR A 281 -6.94 -7.48 -14.53
CA THR A 281 -5.48 -7.47 -14.45
C THR A 281 -4.85 -8.67 -15.15
N TRP A 282 -3.71 -8.46 -15.81
CA TRP A 282 -2.97 -9.51 -16.52
C TRP A 282 -1.45 -9.46 -16.30
N PHE A 283 -0.90 -8.32 -15.83
CA PHE A 283 0.54 -8.14 -15.62
C PHE A 283 0.93 -8.21 -14.14
N GLY A 284 0.30 -7.40 -13.29
CA GLY A 284 0.32 -7.62 -11.85
C GLY A 284 1.42 -6.90 -11.05
N TYR A 285 2.30 -6.14 -11.70
CA TYR A 285 3.41 -5.43 -11.05
C TYR A 285 2.96 -4.50 -9.91
N GLN A 286 1.92 -3.69 -10.13
CA GLN A 286 1.50 -2.68 -9.15
C GLN A 286 0.79 -3.31 -7.93
N GLY A 287 0.12 -4.45 -8.10
CA GLY A 287 -0.53 -5.17 -7.02
C GLY A 287 0.41 -6.10 -6.26
N TRP A 288 1.06 -7.05 -6.95
CA TRP A 288 1.93 -8.05 -6.33
C TRP A 288 3.17 -7.45 -5.65
N GLY A 289 3.63 -6.28 -6.13
CA GLY A 289 4.75 -5.58 -5.51
C GLY A 289 4.50 -5.06 -4.10
N LEU A 290 3.24 -5.02 -3.64
CA LEU A 290 2.93 -4.73 -2.25
C LEU A 290 3.39 -5.86 -1.32
N LEU A 291 3.53 -7.10 -1.79
CA LEU A 291 4.17 -8.13 -0.97
C LEU A 291 5.65 -7.78 -0.74
N ASP A 292 6.36 -7.34 -1.77
CA ASP A 292 7.79 -7.03 -1.69
C ASP A 292 8.08 -5.79 -0.81
N TYR A 293 7.24 -4.75 -0.88
CA TYR A 293 7.42 -3.53 -0.09
C TYR A 293 6.71 -3.56 1.26
N TYR A 294 5.48 -4.06 1.36
CA TYR A 294 4.71 -3.98 2.61
C TYR A 294 4.90 -5.19 3.52
N VAL A 295 4.80 -6.40 2.97
CA VAL A 295 4.83 -7.65 3.77
C VAL A 295 6.28 -8.08 4.05
N GLU A 296 7.14 -8.05 3.03
CA GLU A 296 8.51 -8.58 3.10
C GLU A 296 9.53 -7.57 3.66
N GLN A 297 9.08 -6.34 3.95
CA GLN A 297 9.85 -5.33 4.67
C GLN A 297 9.08 -4.86 5.93
N PRO A 298 8.83 -5.77 6.88
CA PRO A 298 7.95 -5.53 8.02
C PRO A 298 8.37 -4.30 8.84
N GLY A 299 7.41 -3.38 9.05
CA GLY A 299 7.59 -2.16 9.82
C GLY A 299 8.24 -0.99 9.08
N ARG A 300 8.72 -1.18 7.85
CA ARG A 300 9.38 -0.11 7.09
C ARG A 300 8.39 0.94 6.61
N TYR A 301 7.46 0.53 5.75
CA TYR A 301 6.51 1.42 5.11
C TYR A 301 5.12 1.32 5.74
N THR A 302 4.39 2.44 5.74
CA THR A 302 2.92 2.39 5.72
C THR A 302 2.45 1.69 4.45
N MET A 303 1.20 1.22 4.44
CA MET A 303 0.61 0.64 3.24
C MET A 303 0.63 1.61 2.05
N ASN A 304 0.39 2.91 2.32
CA ASN A 304 0.44 3.96 1.29
C ASN A 304 1.86 4.19 0.78
N GLU A 305 2.85 4.34 1.68
CA GLU A 305 4.26 4.42 1.31
C GLU A 305 4.72 3.20 0.47
N ALA A 306 4.29 1.99 0.82
CA ALA A 306 4.61 0.78 0.07
C ALA A 306 3.96 0.77 -1.34
N PHE A 307 2.74 1.30 -1.46
CA PHE A 307 2.06 1.46 -2.74
C PHE A 307 2.82 2.42 -3.67
N PHE A 308 3.31 3.54 -3.14
CA PHE A 308 4.07 4.53 -3.90
C PHE A 308 5.50 4.11 -4.19
N ALA A 309 6.19 3.46 -3.24
CA ALA A 309 7.49 2.86 -3.52
C ALA A 309 7.41 1.85 -4.67
N ASN A 310 6.32 1.06 -4.72
CA ASN A 310 6.05 0.14 -5.82
C ASN A 310 5.75 0.86 -7.13
N HIS A 311 5.01 1.97 -7.07
CA HIS A 311 4.69 2.76 -8.25
C HIS A 311 5.93 3.46 -8.82
N HIS A 312 6.77 4.04 -7.97
CA HIS A 312 8.05 4.62 -8.38
C HIS A 312 8.99 3.56 -8.98
N ALA A 313 9.01 2.35 -8.42
CA ALA A 313 9.70 1.20 -9.04
C ALA A 313 9.15 0.84 -10.44
N LEU A 314 7.83 0.92 -10.62
CA LEU A 314 7.17 0.71 -11.91
C LEU A 314 7.60 1.78 -12.93
N ILE A 315 7.55 3.07 -12.55
CA ILE A 315 7.95 4.18 -13.41
C ILE A 315 9.43 4.10 -13.79
N HIS A 316 10.30 3.78 -12.83
CA HIS A 316 11.72 3.56 -13.09
C HIS A 316 11.95 2.41 -14.09
N ARG A 317 11.23 1.29 -13.94
CA ARG A 317 11.36 0.17 -14.90
C ARG A 317 10.80 0.54 -16.28
N LEU A 318 9.79 1.40 -16.36
CA LEU A 318 9.26 1.90 -17.63
C LEU A 318 10.28 2.73 -18.40
N SER A 319 11.08 3.55 -17.72
CA SER A 319 12.12 4.38 -18.34
C SER A 319 13.38 3.59 -18.73
N ASP A 320 13.58 2.40 -18.17
CA ASP A 320 14.71 1.55 -18.51
C ASP A 320 14.62 1.04 -19.97
N SER A 321 15.65 1.38 -20.75
CA SER A 321 15.82 0.92 -22.13
C SER A 321 15.92 -0.60 -22.25
N ALA A 322 16.44 -1.29 -21.22
CA ALA A 322 16.59 -2.74 -21.17
C ALA A 322 15.28 -3.48 -20.87
N THR A 323 14.21 -2.79 -20.44
CA THR A 323 12.93 -3.43 -20.15
C THR A 323 12.31 -4.02 -21.43
N PRO A 324 11.97 -5.32 -21.45
CA PRO A 324 11.34 -5.96 -22.61
C PRO A 324 10.06 -5.26 -23.05
N ALA A 325 9.79 -5.19 -24.36
CA ALA A 325 8.62 -4.50 -24.90
C ALA A 325 7.28 -5.00 -24.31
N ARG A 326 7.14 -6.31 -24.10
CA ARG A 326 5.96 -6.90 -23.46
C ARG A 326 5.79 -6.45 -22.01
N ASP A 327 6.90 -6.34 -21.28
CA ASP A 327 6.88 -5.85 -19.90
C ASP A 327 6.55 -4.36 -19.86
N LYS A 328 7.04 -3.56 -20.82
CA LYS A 328 6.65 -2.14 -20.96
C LYS A 328 5.14 -1.98 -21.13
N GLN A 329 4.50 -2.80 -21.98
CA GLN A 329 3.04 -2.79 -22.13
C GLN A 329 2.32 -3.12 -20.82
N GLY A 330 2.82 -4.11 -20.07
CA GLY A 330 2.25 -4.50 -18.79
C GLY A 330 2.40 -3.43 -17.70
N LEU A 331 3.58 -2.81 -17.63
CA LEU A 331 3.85 -1.70 -16.72
C LEU A 331 3.01 -0.47 -17.07
N GLN A 332 2.86 -0.14 -18.37
CA GLN A 332 2.00 0.95 -18.84
C GLN A 332 0.54 0.72 -18.45
N PHE A 333 0.07 -0.52 -18.59
CA PHE A 333 -1.26 -0.91 -18.14
C PHE A 333 -1.41 -0.71 -16.62
N ASP A 334 -0.51 -1.28 -15.81
CA ASP A 334 -0.59 -1.23 -14.35
C ASP A 334 -0.45 0.18 -13.76
N ARG A 335 0.25 1.08 -14.47
CA ARG A 335 0.58 2.44 -14.02
C ARG A 335 -0.63 3.23 -13.53
N ASP A 336 -1.78 3.06 -14.17
CA ASP A 336 -2.95 3.95 -14.02
C ASP A 336 -4.22 3.24 -13.54
N VAL A 337 -4.16 1.93 -13.25
CA VAL A 337 -5.39 1.12 -13.05
C VAL A 337 -5.56 0.56 -11.64
N VAL A 338 -4.63 0.79 -10.72
CA VAL A 338 -4.76 0.34 -9.33
C VAL A 338 -5.19 1.50 -8.44
N ALA A 339 -6.38 1.39 -7.84
CA ALA A 339 -6.86 2.36 -6.86
C ALA A 339 -6.14 2.17 -5.52
N PHE A 340 -5.96 3.27 -4.80
CA PHE A 340 -5.72 3.27 -3.36
C PHE A 340 -6.92 3.94 -2.68
N TYR A 341 -7.65 3.22 -1.85
CA TYR A 341 -8.80 3.72 -1.11
C TYR A 341 -8.45 3.93 0.37
N GLY A 342 -8.95 5.02 0.95
CA GLY A 342 -8.76 5.41 2.35
C GLY A 342 -8.04 6.76 2.52
N ASP A 343 -7.85 7.18 3.77
CA ASP A 343 -7.06 8.37 4.11
C ASP A 343 -5.57 8.09 3.85
N PRO A 344 -4.90 8.80 2.92
CA PRO A 344 -3.50 8.53 2.57
C PRO A 344 -2.52 8.73 3.73
N LYS A 345 -2.85 9.55 4.73
CA LYS A 345 -1.98 9.82 5.89
C LYS A 345 -2.28 8.90 7.08
N TRP A 346 -3.30 8.04 7.00
CA TRP A 346 -3.53 7.05 8.05
C TRP A 346 -2.43 5.98 8.04
N ALA A 347 -1.77 5.81 9.18
CA ALA A 347 -0.61 4.94 9.30
C ALA A 347 -1.02 3.49 9.61
N ALA A 348 -0.98 2.65 8.58
CA ALA A 348 -1.08 1.20 8.72
C ALA A 348 0.27 0.54 8.36
N LYS A 349 1.03 0.07 9.37
CA LYS A 349 2.34 -0.59 9.18
C LYS A 349 2.29 -2.04 9.64
N LEU A 350 3.02 -2.92 8.97
CA LEU A 350 3.31 -4.24 9.55
C LEU A 350 4.06 -4.07 10.86
N ALA A 351 3.82 -4.96 11.84
CA ALA A 351 4.66 -5.01 13.03
C ALA A 351 6.14 -5.19 12.62
N PRO A 352 7.09 -4.47 13.25
CA PRO A 352 8.50 -4.64 12.96
C PRO A 352 8.92 -6.11 13.06
N GLY A 353 9.72 -6.54 12.10
CA GLY A 353 10.11 -7.94 11.97
C GLY A 353 11.47 -8.09 11.30
N LYS A 354 11.76 -9.31 10.85
CA LYS A 354 13.03 -9.61 10.19
C LYS A 354 13.08 -8.93 8.82
N LEU A 355 14.08 -8.09 8.62
CA LEU A 355 14.38 -7.43 7.34
C LEU A 355 15.56 -8.13 6.65
N ALA A 356 15.43 -8.43 5.35
CA ALA A 356 16.52 -9.00 4.57
C ALA A 356 17.72 -8.04 4.42
N TYR A 357 17.47 -6.74 4.52
CA TYR A 357 18.47 -5.68 4.53
C TYR A 357 18.01 -4.48 5.39
N GLY A 358 18.93 -3.79 6.03
CA GLY A 358 18.73 -2.47 6.64
C GLY A 358 18.67 -1.37 5.58
N GLN A 359 17.98 -0.28 5.89
CA GLN A 359 17.95 0.93 5.08
C GLN A 359 17.83 2.13 6.01
N THR A 360 18.80 3.04 5.92
CA THR A 360 18.87 4.21 6.79
C THR A 360 19.14 5.44 5.92
N LEU A 361 18.25 6.42 5.99
CA LEU A 361 18.45 7.75 5.42
C LEU A 361 18.80 8.70 6.57
N THR A 362 20.00 9.29 6.55
CA THR A 362 20.42 10.33 7.51
C THR A 362 20.63 11.66 6.80
N ARG A 363 20.58 12.74 7.57
CA ARG A 363 20.86 14.10 7.10
C ARG A 363 21.80 14.81 8.07
N GLU A 364 22.85 15.43 7.53
CA GLU A 364 23.80 16.28 8.24
C GLU A 364 23.93 17.61 7.46
N GLY A 365 23.41 18.70 8.01
CA GLY A 365 23.27 19.95 7.26
C GLY A 365 22.44 19.73 6.00
N ASN A 366 22.97 20.10 4.82
CA ASN A 366 22.31 19.88 3.52
C ASN A 366 22.76 18.59 2.83
N THR A 367 23.46 17.70 3.55
CA THR A 367 23.93 16.41 3.00
C THR A 367 23.07 15.27 3.49
N PHE A 368 22.53 14.49 2.55
CA PHE A 368 21.77 13.28 2.81
C PHE A 368 22.64 12.05 2.52
N THR A 369 22.51 11.01 3.33
CA THR A 369 23.17 9.72 3.13
C THR A 369 22.14 8.60 3.23
N LEU A 370 21.94 7.85 2.14
CA LEU A 370 21.19 6.61 2.14
C LEU A 370 22.16 5.43 2.19
N GLU A 371 22.03 4.60 3.22
CA GLU A 371 22.82 3.37 3.39
C GLU A 371 21.93 2.13 3.40
N ILE A 372 22.33 1.11 2.64
CA ILE A 372 21.68 -0.21 2.58
C ILE A 372 22.62 -1.25 3.20
N THR A 373 22.16 -1.93 4.25
CA THR A 373 22.96 -2.91 4.98
C THR A 373 22.47 -4.33 4.72
N PRO A 374 23.24 -5.22 4.05
CA PRO A 374 22.86 -6.61 3.89
C PRO A 374 22.73 -7.35 5.25
N ASN A 375 21.55 -7.88 5.60
CA ASN A 375 21.35 -8.56 6.89
C ASN A 375 21.44 -10.09 6.79
N LEU A 376 21.40 -10.65 5.58
CA LEU A 376 21.37 -12.10 5.31
C LEU A 376 22.53 -12.55 4.42
N GLY A 377 23.66 -11.84 4.47
CA GLY A 377 24.80 -12.08 3.60
C GLY A 377 24.39 -12.00 2.12
N ALA A 378 24.89 -12.93 1.29
CA ALA A 378 24.64 -12.91 -0.16
C ALA A 378 23.15 -13.08 -0.52
N LYS A 379 22.30 -13.53 0.41
CA LYS A 379 20.86 -13.70 0.21
C LYS A 379 20.04 -12.43 0.47
N SER A 380 20.66 -11.34 0.92
CA SER A 380 19.94 -10.12 1.36
C SER A 380 19.06 -9.48 0.27
N PHE A 381 19.43 -9.62 -1.01
CA PHE A 381 18.68 -9.05 -2.15
C PHE A 381 17.89 -10.09 -2.96
N ALA A 382 17.87 -11.35 -2.49
CA ALA A 382 17.06 -12.39 -3.12
C ALA A 382 15.56 -12.10 -2.90
N THR A 383 14.73 -12.55 -3.84
CA THR A 383 13.27 -12.54 -3.64
C THR A 383 12.91 -13.44 -2.47
N VAL A 384 12.14 -12.93 -1.50
CA VAL A 384 11.78 -13.68 -0.29
C VAL A 384 10.77 -14.77 -0.63
N ASN A 385 9.70 -14.42 -1.34
CA ASN A 385 8.73 -15.38 -1.85
C ASN A 385 8.42 -15.12 -3.33
N ASN A 386 8.40 -16.17 -4.16
CA ASN A 386 8.21 -16.07 -5.61
C ASN A 386 6.76 -16.33 -6.06
N ASN A 387 5.80 -16.50 -5.15
CA ASN A 387 4.38 -16.67 -5.48
C ASN A 387 3.82 -15.38 -6.09
N GLY A 388 3.10 -15.51 -7.20
CA GLY A 388 2.48 -14.39 -7.90
C GLY A 388 3.30 -13.81 -9.06
N SER A 389 2.76 -12.77 -9.69
CA SER A 389 3.34 -12.19 -10.91
C SER A 389 4.33 -11.08 -10.60
N GLN A 390 5.35 -10.92 -11.46
CA GLN A 390 6.29 -9.79 -11.42
C GLN A 390 6.93 -9.54 -10.03
N ARG A 391 7.29 -10.61 -9.31
CA ARG A 391 7.88 -10.57 -7.95
C ARG A 391 9.38 -10.31 -7.99
N GLY A 392 9.89 -9.66 -6.94
CA GLY A 392 11.33 -9.42 -6.75
C GLY A 392 11.90 -8.32 -7.66
N GLY A 393 13.21 -8.11 -7.55
CA GLY A 393 13.98 -7.15 -8.34
C GLY A 393 13.73 -5.66 -8.06
N ARG A 394 12.76 -5.32 -7.20
CA ARG A 394 12.40 -3.92 -6.92
C ARG A 394 13.56 -3.10 -6.31
N PRO A 395 13.72 -1.83 -6.72
CA PRO A 395 14.75 -0.93 -6.22
C PRO A 395 14.56 -0.61 -4.73
N PHE A 396 15.61 -0.10 -4.10
CA PHE A 396 15.49 0.50 -2.77
C PHE A 396 14.87 1.88 -2.93
N VAL A 397 13.87 2.22 -2.13
CA VAL A 397 13.20 3.53 -2.17
C VAL A 397 13.20 4.10 -0.76
N ALA A 398 13.71 5.32 -0.58
CA ALA A 398 13.60 6.05 0.67
C ALA A 398 12.92 7.40 0.41
N PHE A 399 11.84 7.65 1.14
CA PHE A 399 11.14 8.93 1.09
C PHE A 399 11.90 9.96 1.93
N LEU A 400 12.09 11.15 1.37
CA LEU A 400 12.74 12.27 2.05
C LEU A 400 11.77 12.86 3.08
N PRO A 401 12.25 13.24 4.27
CA PRO A 401 11.41 13.77 5.34
C PRO A 401 10.75 15.11 4.98
N GLN A 402 11.32 15.82 4.01
CA GLN A 402 10.80 17.05 3.43
C GLN A 402 11.25 17.14 1.98
N ARG A 403 10.59 18.00 1.21
CA ARG A 403 10.94 18.21 -0.19
C ARG A 403 12.27 18.95 -0.31
N ILE A 404 13.01 18.63 -1.35
CA ILE A 404 14.31 19.22 -1.67
C ILE A 404 14.32 19.87 -3.05
N THR A 405 15.34 20.67 -3.30
CA THR A 405 15.68 21.20 -4.62
C THR A 405 17.18 21.04 -4.86
N GLN A 406 17.60 21.07 -6.13
CA GLN A 406 19.01 21.09 -6.54
C GLN A 406 19.86 19.93 -5.96
N ALA A 407 19.45 18.68 -6.20
CA ALA A 407 20.22 17.52 -5.75
C ALA A 407 21.55 17.35 -6.50
N GLU A 408 22.66 17.46 -5.79
CA GLU A 408 24.02 17.21 -6.27
C GLU A 408 24.54 15.88 -5.71
N LEU A 409 24.81 14.91 -6.58
CA LEU A 409 25.35 13.61 -6.18
C LEU A 409 26.83 13.73 -5.74
N LEU A 410 27.15 13.21 -4.55
CA LEU A 410 28.49 13.25 -3.96
C LEU A 410 29.16 11.86 -3.92
N GLU A 411 28.39 10.79 -3.71
CA GLU A 411 28.88 9.41 -3.56
C GLU A 411 27.85 8.42 -4.11
N GLY A 412 28.29 7.29 -4.68
CA GLY A 412 27.40 6.18 -5.08
C GLY A 412 26.83 6.26 -6.50
N GLY A 413 27.46 7.01 -7.42
CA GLY A 413 27.01 7.12 -8.81
C GLY A 413 27.05 5.82 -9.60
N ASP A 414 27.89 4.86 -9.20
CA ASP A 414 27.93 3.50 -9.71
C ASP A 414 26.62 2.72 -9.46
N PHE A 415 25.79 3.15 -8.51
CA PHE A 415 24.45 2.59 -8.31
C PHE A 415 23.38 3.22 -9.21
N SER A 416 23.69 4.27 -9.96
CA SER A 416 22.74 5.03 -10.79
C SER A 416 21.48 5.46 -10.01
N PRO A 417 21.63 6.19 -8.90
CA PRO A 417 20.49 6.63 -8.10
C PRO A 417 19.62 7.62 -8.87
N VAL A 418 18.31 7.55 -8.63
CA VAL A 418 17.36 8.60 -9.00
C VAL A 418 17.03 9.37 -7.74
N ILE A 419 17.27 10.69 -7.75
CA ILE A 419 16.97 11.59 -6.63
C ILE A 419 15.97 12.61 -7.16
N THR A 420 14.77 12.60 -6.62
CA THR A 420 13.70 13.56 -6.93
C THR A 420 13.57 14.57 -5.79
N ASP A 421 12.53 15.39 -5.84
CA ASP A 421 12.22 16.35 -4.79
C ASP A 421 11.80 15.68 -3.47
N ASP A 422 11.23 14.46 -3.48
CA ASP A 422 10.63 13.86 -2.28
C ASP A 422 11.02 12.39 -2.00
N PHE A 423 11.81 11.76 -2.87
CA PHE A 423 12.41 10.44 -2.64
C PHE A 423 13.79 10.27 -3.28
N ILE A 424 14.50 9.23 -2.83
CA ILE A 424 15.66 8.64 -3.50
C ILE A 424 15.36 7.17 -3.81
N LEU A 425 15.68 6.76 -5.04
CA LEU A 425 15.55 5.38 -5.53
C LEU A 425 16.93 4.88 -5.98
N ILE A 426 17.30 3.70 -5.51
CA ILE A 426 18.54 3.02 -5.90
C ILE A 426 18.18 1.69 -6.59
N PRO A 427 18.48 1.52 -7.90
CA PRO A 427 18.36 0.24 -8.59
C PRO A 427 18.98 -0.89 -7.77
N ARG A 428 18.20 -1.94 -7.52
CA ARG A 428 18.66 -3.04 -6.68
C ARG A 428 19.62 -3.94 -7.47
N PRO A 429 20.85 -4.17 -7.00
CA PRO A 429 21.75 -5.12 -7.64
C PRO A 429 21.15 -6.53 -7.67
N ALA A 430 21.31 -7.24 -8.79
CA ALA A 430 20.80 -8.60 -8.95
C ALA A 430 21.40 -9.60 -7.95
N LYS A 431 22.65 -9.36 -7.51
CA LYS A 431 23.35 -10.14 -6.49
C LYS A 431 23.86 -9.20 -5.39
N CYS A 432 23.70 -9.64 -4.15
CA CYS A 432 24.29 -8.96 -3.00
C CYS A 432 25.74 -9.40 -2.82
N ASP A 433 26.67 -8.46 -2.87
CA ASP A 433 28.00 -8.57 -2.26
C ASP A 433 27.95 -8.01 -0.83
N PRO A 434 28.05 -8.85 0.22
CA PRO A 434 28.00 -8.39 1.61
C PRO A 434 29.18 -7.53 2.05
N LYS A 435 30.28 -7.51 1.28
CA LYS A 435 31.47 -6.71 1.57
C LYS A 435 31.42 -5.33 0.94
N ARG A 436 30.50 -5.09 -0.01
CA ARG A 436 30.31 -3.80 -0.66
C ARG A 436 29.54 -2.86 0.26
N ALA A 437 30.01 -1.62 0.35
CA ALA A 437 29.24 -0.53 0.95
C ALA A 437 28.18 -0.07 -0.08
N TYR A 438 26.90 -0.24 0.25
CA TYR A 438 25.80 0.29 -0.55
C TYR A 438 25.38 1.63 0.02
N ARG A 439 26.04 2.68 -0.44
CA ARG A 439 25.84 4.04 0.06
C ARG A 439 25.72 5.02 -1.09
N VAL A 440 24.72 5.89 -0.99
CA VAL A 440 24.55 7.06 -1.86
C VAL A 440 24.53 8.30 -0.98
N LYS A 441 25.31 9.31 -1.34
CA LYS A 441 25.31 10.62 -0.70
C LYS A 441 25.01 11.70 -1.71
N PHE A 442 24.19 12.66 -1.31
CA PHE A 442 23.89 13.82 -2.13
C PHE A 442 23.69 15.05 -1.27
N ARG A 443 24.02 16.21 -1.81
CA ARG A 443 23.70 17.51 -1.23
C ARG A 443 22.41 18.02 -1.85
N ALA A 444 21.52 18.59 -1.05
CA ALA A 444 20.33 19.25 -1.56
C ALA A 444 19.83 20.29 -0.56
N ASP A 445 19.21 21.34 -1.08
CA ASP A 445 18.56 22.38 -0.27
C ASP A 445 17.09 22.03 -0.05
N ASP A 446 16.51 22.56 1.03
CA ASP A 446 15.10 22.38 1.28
C ASP A 446 14.27 23.19 0.29
N LEU A 447 13.21 22.60 -0.23
CA LEU A 447 12.25 23.35 -1.05
C LEU A 447 11.53 24.35 -0.14
N GLY A 448 11.91 25.63 -0.21
CA GLY A 448 11.24 26.72 0.51
C GLY A 448 9.85 26.93 -0.08
N LEU A 449 8.81 26.49 0.65
CA LEU A 449 7.40 26.67 0.29
C LEU A 449 6.73 27.77 1.12
#